data_AF-A0A1C6URH8-F1
#
_entry.id   AF-A0A1C6URH8-F1
#
_cell.length_a   1.000
_cell.length_b   1.000
_cell.length_c   1.000
_cell.angle_alpha   90.00
_cell.angle_beta   90.00
_cell.angle_gamma   90.00
#
_symmetry.space_group_name_H-M   'P 1'
#
loop_
_entity.id
_entity.type
_entity.pdbx_description
1 polymer ?
#
loop_
_entity_poly.entity_id
_entity_poly.type
_entity_poly.pdbx_seq_one_letter_code
_entity_poly.pdbx_strand_id
1 'polypeptide(L)'
;MRRLLAVLSLPSLLAGALTACGGAEEPRSAMTVRVLVRDINIRPEGEPCAGTGPYTHFHNRAPFQVIDAAGHPLAEGSLSSGTAVATFAEDLEVARVPTYCEFAVPVNVATRDAYRLVVDGHPPIDLTPNTSEGPALVAVVPA
;
A
#
# COMPACT_ATOMS: atom_id res chain seq x y z
N MET A 1 0.55 -83.74 -19.02
CA MET A 1 0.75 -82.31 -19.36
C MET A 1 -0.45 -81.51 -18.87
N ARG A 2 -0.33 -80.74 -17.78
CA ARG A 2 -1.30 -79.70 -17.41
C ARG A 2 -0.62 -78.74 -16.43
N ARG A 3 -0.19 -77.59 -16.96
CA ARG A 3 0.39 -76.47 -16.21
C ARG A 3 -0.77 -75.70 -15.57
N LEU A 4 -0.80 -75.59 -14.24
CA LEU A 4 -1.67 -74.66 -13.53
C LEU A 4 -0.93 -73.32 -13.39
N LEU A 5 -1.46 -72.29 -14.05
CA LEU A 5 -1.01 -70.91 -13.97
C LEU A 5 -1.53 -70.28 -12.68
N ALA A 6 -0.61 -69.82 -11.84
CA ALA A 6 -0.89 -68.95 -10.70
C ALA A 6 -1.22 -67.54 -11.21
N VAL A 7 -2.42 -67.03 -10.89
CA VAL A 7 -2.81 -65.64 -11.15
C VAL A 7 -2.52 -64.85 -9.88
N LEU A 8 -1.48 -64.02 -9.91
CA LEU A 8 -1.19 -63.03 -8.87
C LEU A 8 -2.14 -61.85 -9.03
N SER A 9 -2.98 -61.62 -8.01
CA SER A 9 -3.80 -60.43 -7.83
C SER A 9 -2.96 -59.30 -7.22
N LEU A 10 -2.68 -58.26 -8.01
CA LEU A 10 -1.98 -57.04 -7.62
C LEU A 10 -2.98 -56.04 -6.99
N PRO A 11 -2.79 -55.56 -5.75
CA PRO A 11 -3.64 -54.52 -5.19
C PRO A 11 -3.25 -53.14 -5.74
N SER A 12 -4.26 -52.42 -6.22
CA SER A 12 -4.16 -51.05 -6.74
C SER A 12 -3.78 -50.06 -5.64
N LEU A 13 -2.56 -49.50 -5.73
CA LEU A 13 -2.14 -48.33 -4.97
C LEU A 13 -2.67 -47.05 -5.65
N LEU A 14 -3.85 -46.58 -5.25
CA LEU A 14 -4.27 -45.19 -5.45
C LEU A 14 -3.61 -44.33 -4.37
N ALA A 15 -2.38 -43.89 -4.60
CA ALA A 15 -1.76 -42.83 -3.82
C ALA A 15 -2.31 -41.48 -4.32
N GLY A 16 -3.22 -40.88 -3.54
CA GLY A 16 -3.71 -39.54 -3.77
C GLY A 16 -2.57 -38.53 -3.73
N ALA A 17 -2.27 -37.92 -4.87
CA ALA A 17 -1.45 -36.73 -4.94
C ALA A 17 -2.26 -35.55 -4.38
N LEU A 18 -2.18 -35.36 -3.05
CA LEU A 18 -2.47 -34.08 -2.43
C LEU A 18 -1.41 -33.11 -2.92
N THR A 19 -1.67 -32.45 -4.04
CA THR A 19 -0.94 -31.26 -4.47
C THR A 19 -1.15 -30.20 -3.41
N ALA A 20 -0.22 -30.16 -2.44
CA ALA A 20 -0.12 -29.06 -1.52
C ALA A 20 0.09 -27.79 -2.36
N CYS A 21 -0.91 -26.91 -2.41
CA CYS A 21 -0.77 -25.54 -2.86
C CYS A 21 0.15 -24.80 -1.87
N GLY A 22 1.43 -25.13 -1.86
CA GLY A 22 2.47 -24.28 -1.33
C GLY A 22 2.65 -23.16 -2.33
N GLY A 23 1.77 -22.15 -2.25
CA GLY A 23 2.02 -20.88 -2.91
C GLY A 23 3.36 -20.38 -2.41
N ALA A 24 4.34 -20.29 -3.31
CA ALA A 24 5.61 -19.64 -2.98
C ALA A 24 5.27 -18.25 -2.45
N GLU A 25 5.75 -17.94 -1.24
CA GLU A 25 5.53 -16.64 -0.64
C GLU A 25 6.18 -15.59 -1.53
N GLU A 26 5.33 -14.70 -2.05
CA GLU A 26 5.78 -13.70 -3.01
C GLU A 26 6.69 -12.68 -2.29
N PRO A 27 7.83 -12.28 -2.89
CA PRO A 27 8.72 -11.30 -2.28
C PRO A 27 7.97 -10.02 -1.92
N ARG A 28 8.03 -9.62 -0.64
CA ARG A 28 7.45 -8.36 -0.14
C ARG A 28 8.53 -7.40 0.29
N SER A 29 8.27 -6.11 0.11
CA SER A 29 9.15 -5.02 0.51
C SER A 29 8.41 -4.03 1.40
N ALA A 30 9.08 -3.61 2.46
CA ALA A 30 8.61 -2.51 3.29
C ALA A 30 8.78 -1.18 2.53
N MET A 31 7.72 -0.37 2.54
CA MET A 31 7.70 0.94 1.91
C MET A 31 6.76 1.89 2.66
N THR A 32 6.94 3.18 2.45
CA THR A 32 6.04 4.22 2.96
C THR A 32 5.37 4.92 1.80
N VAL A 33 4.04 4.86 1.74
CA VAL A 33 3.26 5.72 0.83
C VAL A 33 3.14 7.09 1.48
N ARG A 34 3.66 8.13 0.83
CA ARG A 34 3.56 9.53 1.26
C ARG A 34 2.56 10.25 0.38
N VAL A 35 1.61 10.95 0.98
CA VAL A 35 0.63 11.77 0.26
C VAL A 35 0.59 13.15 0.88
N LEU A 36 0.79 14.18 0.06
CA LEU A 36 0.59 15.58 0.44
C LEU A 36 -0.75 16.05 -0.10
N VAL A 37 -1.71 16.18 0.80
CA VAL A 37 -3.01 16.75 0.45
C VAL A 37 -3.06 18.22 0.81
N ARG A 38 -3.75 18.99 -0.03
CA ARG A 38 -4.07 20.38 0.30
C ARG A 38 -5.00 20.39 1.51
N ASP A 39 -4.59 21.09 2.56
CA ASP A 39 -5.44 21.35 3.72
C ASP A 39 -6.00 22.78 3.72
N ILE A 40 -5.45 23.70 2.90
CA ILE A 40 -5.88 25.10 2.74
C ILE A 40 -5.89 25.85 4.08
N ASN A 41 -4.98 25.50 5.00
CA ASN A 41 -4.85 26.16 6.28
C ASN A 41 -3.46 26.77 6.48
N ILE A 42 -3.41 27.76 7.37
CA ILE A 42 -2.17 28.34 7.88
C ILE A 42 -2.02 27.86 9.32
N ARG A 43 -0.97 27.09 9.64
CA ARG A 43 -0.78 26.45 10.95
C ARG A 43 0.71 26.26 11.25
N PRO A 44 1.08 25.95 12.51
CA PRO A 44 2.40 25.46 12.82
C PRO A 44 2.66 24.10 12.14
N GLU A 45 3.90 23.87 11.72
CA GLU A 45 4.35 22.56 11.24
C GLU A 45 4.30 21.51 12.36
N GLY A 46 4.14 20.24 12.00
CA GLY A 46 4.05 19.13 12.94
C GLY A 46 2.66 18.94 13.58
N GLU A 47 1.76 19.91 13.44
CA GLU A 47 0.41 19.81 14.01
C GLU A 47 -0.46 18.79 13.25
N PRO A 48 -1.37 18.07 13.94
CA PRO A 48 -2.34 17.20 13.30
C PRO A 48 -3.22 17.93 12.29
N CYS A 49 -3.49 17.29 11.16
CA CYS A 49 -4.31 17.85 10.09
C CYS A 49 -5.12 16.77 9.34
N ALA A 50 -6.01 17.24 8.46
CA ALA A 50 -6.76 16.44 7.51
C ALA A 50 -6.90 17.20 6.18
N GLY A 51 -7.22 16.50 5.10
CA GLY A 51 -7.49 17.11 3.80
C GLY A 51 -8.78 17.94 3.81
N THR A 52 -8.84 18.94 2.92
CA THR A 52 -10.01 19.81 2.77
C THR A 52 -10.49 19.86 1.32
N GLY A 53 -11.69 20.43 1.11
CA GLY A 53 -12.30 20.54 -0.22
C GLY A 53 -12.46 19.17 -0.90
N PRO A 54 -11.85 18.93 -2.07
CA PRO A 54 -11.94 17.63 -2.75
C PRO A 54 -11.20 16.49 -2.02
N TYR A 55 -10.40 16.80 -0.99
CA TYR A 55 -9.58 15.84 -0.25
C TYR A 55 -10.14 15.50 1.14
N THR A 56 -11.43 15.77 1.40
CA THR A 56 -12.04 15.49 2.72
C THR A 56 -12.03 14.02 3.11
N HIS A 57 -11.79 13.09 2.16
CA HIS A 57 -11.62 11.66 2.41
C HIS A 57 -10.25 11.30 3.00
N PHE A 58 -9.28 12.21 2.96
CA PHE A 58 -8.02 12.06 3.67
C PHE A 58 -8.13 12.58 5.09
N HIS A 59 -8.44 11.70 6.03
CA HIS A 59 -8.54 12.04 7.45
C HIS A 59 -8.11 10.87 8.33
N ASN A 60 -7.90 11.16 9.62
CA ASN A 60 -7.64 10.14 10.62
C ASN A 60 -8.72 9.05 10.59
N ARG A 61 -8.28 7.79 10.53
CA ARG A 61 -9.08 6.57 10.42
C ARG A 61 -9.80 6.34 9.10
N ALA A 62 -9.58 7.16 8.07
CA ALA A 62 -10.08 6.84 6.73
C ALA A 62 -9.49 5.50 6.28
N PRO A 63 -10.30 4.57 5.75
CA PRO A 63 -9.77 3.30 5.29
C PRO A 63 -8.93 3.51 4.03
N PHE A 64 -7.85 2.75 3.88
CA PHE A 64 -7.03 2.78 2.66
C PHE A 64 -6.78 1.38 2.12
N GLN A 65 -6.49 1.31 0.83
CA GLN A 65 -5.94 0.14 0.16
C GLN A 65 -4.81 0.56 -0.77
N VAL A 66 -3.72 -0.22 -0.78
CA VAL A 66 -2.73 -0.19 -1.85
C VAL A 66 -3.05 -1.33 -2.80
N ILE A 67 -3.24 -1.01 -4.07
CA ILE A 67 -3.61 -1.97 -5.11
C ILE A 67 -2.57 -2.00 -6.24
N ASP A 68 -2.50 -3.12 -6.95
CA ASP A 68 -1.70 -3.22 -8.19
C ASP A 68 -2.40 -2.57 -9.40
N ALA A 69 -1.77 -2.64 -10.58
CA ALA A 69 -2.33 -2.13 -11.84
C ALA A 69 -3.62 -2.86 -12.29
N ALA A 70 -3.82 -4.12 -11.90
CA ALA A 70 -5.03 -4.89 -12.17
C ALA A 70 -6.15 -4.61 -11.15
N GLY A 71 -5.82 -3.94 -10.04
CA GLY A 71 -6.76 -3.58 -8.98
C GLY A 71 -6.81 -4.59 -7.84
N HIS A 72 -5.87 -5.54 -7.75
CA HIS A 72 -5.81 -6.46 -6.64
C HIS A 72 -5.25 -5.78 -5.38
N PRO A 73 -5.87 -5.99 -4.20
CA PRO A 73 -5.37 -5.43 -2.95
C PRO A 73 -4.06 -6.10 -2.54
N LEU A 74 -3.07 -5.27 -2.18
CA LEU A 74 -1.75 -5.69 -1.71
C LEU A 74 -1.54 -5.39 -0.22
N ALA A 75 -2.16 -4.31 0.26
CA ALA A 75 -2.20 -3.91 1.66
C ALA A 75 -3.47 -3.08 1.93
N GLU A 76 -3.94 -3.10 3.16
CA GLU A 76 -5.08 -2.31 3.62
C GLU A 76 -4.88 -1.86 5.08
N GLY A 77 -5.63 -0.85 5.48
CA GLY A 77 -5.60 -0.37 6.85
C GLY A 77 -6.42 0.90 7.03
N SER A 78 -6.06 1.68 8.04
CA SER A 78 -6.65 3.00 8.29
C SER A 78 -5.56 4.04 8.41
N LEU A 79 -5.78 5.21 7.80
CA LEU A 79 -4.86 6.33 7.89
C LEU A 79 -4.72 6.77 9.35
N SER A 80 -3.50 7.10 9.75
CA SER A 80 -3.27 7.89 10.95
C SER A 80 -3.77 9.33 10.74
N SER A 81 -3.68 10.17 11.77
CA SER A 81 -3.73 11.61 11.52
C SER A 81 -2.62 11.99 10.54
N GLY A 82 -2.92 12.95 9.66
CA GLY A 82 -1.88 13.60 8.89
C GLY A 82 -1.13 14.61 9.75
N THR A 83 0.03 15.02 9.25
CA THR A 83 0.96 15.96 9.89
C THR A 83 1.15 17.18 8.99
N ALA A 84 1.08 18.37 9.58
CA ALA A 84 1.31 19.62 8.87
C ALA A 84 2.77 19.75 8.43
N VAL A 85 3.01 19.97 7.14
CA VAL A 85 4.36 20.22 6.59
C VAL A 85 4.35 21.50 5.76
N ALA A 86 5.40 22.31 5.84
CA ALA A 86 5.46 23.56 5.09
C ALA A 86 5.29 23.34 3.57
N THR A 87 4.58 24.27 2.93
CA THR A 87 4.46 24.30 1.46
C THR A 87 5.74 24.78 0.78
N PHE A 88 6.54 25.57 1.49
CA PHE A 88 7.75 26.23 1.00
C PHE A 88 8.95 25.77 1.82
N ALA A 89 10.14 25.77 1.22
CA ALA A 89 11.38 25.45 1.94
C ALA A 89 11.97 26.67 2.66
N GLU A 90 11.55 27.86 2.21
CA GLU A 90 11.95 29.15 2.75
C GLU A 90 11.36 29.37 4.14
N ASP A 91 12.19 29.89 5.06
CA ASP A 91 11.72 30.40 6.34
C ASP A 91 10.96 31.71 6.13
N LEU A 92 9.68 31.71 6.48
CA LEU A 92 8.81 32.87 6.37
C LEU A 92 8.88 33.78 7.62
N GLU A 93 9.74 33.46 8.60
CA GLU A 93 9.93 34.17 9.86
C GLU A 93 8.64 34.31 10.68
N VAL A 94 7.69 33.39 10.48
CA VAL A 94 6.39 33.36 11.17
C VAL A 94 6.05 31.95 11.65
N ALA A 95 5.43 31.87 12.82
CA ALA A 95 5.08 30.59 13.44
C ALA A 95 3.95 29.81 12.73
N ARG A 96 3.18 30.47 11.87
CA ARG A 96 2.08 29.85 11.12
C ARG A 96 2.31 30.10 9.64
N VAL A 97 2.54 29.03 8.91
CA VAL A 97 2.88 29.06 7.49
C VAL A 97 1.81 28.31 6.68
N PRO A 98 1.73 28.53 5.37
CA PRO A 98 0.98 27.64 4.48
C PRO A 98 1.54 26.22 4.56
N THR A 99 0.64 25.24 4.74
CA THR A 99 1.02 23.84 4.89
C THR A 99 0.31 22.92 3.90
N TYR A 100 0.92 21.78 3.62
CA TYR A 100 0.21 20.58 3.21
C TYR A 100 -0.09 19.72 4.44
N CYS A 101 -1.07 18.83 4.30
CA CYS A 101 -1.24 17.74 5.25
C CYS A 101 -0.60 16.48 4.67
N GLU A 102 0.46 16.01 5.32
CA GLU A 102 1.16 14.79 4.96
C GLU A 102 0.54 13.57 5.63
N PHE A 103 0.25 12.54 4.85
CA PHE A 103 -0.04 11.20 5.33
C PHE A 103 1.12 10.27 4.98
N ALA A 104 1.75 9.70 6.02
CA ALA A 104 2.77 8.67 5.88
C ALA A 104 2.18 7.30 6.24
N VAL A 105 2.08 6.42 5.25
CA VAL A 105 1.42 5.13 5.37
C VAL A 105 2.45 4.00 5.19
N PRO A 106 3.01 3.45 6.28
CA PRO A 106 3.92 2.32 6.19
C PRO A 106 3.14 1.07 5.77
N VAL A 107 3.64 0.39 4.74
CA VAL A 107 3.03 -0.82 4.17
C VAL A 107 4.10 -1.85 3.81
N ASN A 108 3.71 -3.12 3.78
CA ASN A 108 4.56 -4.21 3.30
C ASN A 108 3.84 -4.93 2.15
N VAL A 109 4.23 -4.63 0.91
CA VAL A 109 3.54 -5.10 -0.29
C VAL A 109 4.43 -6.02 -1.10
N ALA A 110 3.80 -6.92 -1.86
CA ALA A 110 4.50 -7.68 -2.87
C ALA A 110 5.02 -6.78 -4.00
N THR A 111 6.19 -7.09 -4.56
CA THR A 111 6.82 -6.27 -5.60
C THR A 111 5.98 -6.21 -6.87
N ARG A 112 5.64 -5.01 -7.34
CA ARG A 112 4.91 -4.76 -8.58
C ARG A 112 5.60 -3.65 -9.39
N ASP A 113 5.25 -3.58 -10.68
CA ASP A 113 5.71 -2.51 -11.57
C ASP A 113 4.98 -1.18 -11.32
N ALA A 114 3.78 -1.24 -10.76
CA ALA A 114 2.96 -0.07 -10.45
C ALA A 114 2.06 -0.33 -9.24
N TYR A 115 1.83 0.75 -8.47
CA TYR A 115 0.95 0.75 -7.31
C TYR A 115 -0.01 1.92 -7.41
N ARG A 116 -1.20 1.74 -6.85
CA ARG A 116 -2.20 2.80 -6.69
C ARG A 116 -2.73 2.81 -5.26
N LEU A 117 -3.07 4.00 -4.76
CA LEU A 117 -3.69 4.18 -3.46
C LEU A 117 -5.17 4.48 -3.63
N VAL A 118 -6.01 3.75 -2.90
CA VAL A 118 -7.44 4.03 -2.73
C VAL A 118 -7.64 4.45 -1.29
N VAL A 119 -8.36 5.55 -1.09
CA VAL A 119 -8.74 6.03 0.24
C VAL A 119 -10.25 6.22 0.26
N ASP A 120 -10.91 5.62 1.25
CA ASP A 120 -12.36 5.73 1.46
C ASP A 120 -13.18 5.47 0.18
N GLY A 121 -12.78 4.47 -0.61
CA GLY A 121 -13.45 4.06 -1.85
C GLY A 121 -13.39 5.07 -3.01
N HIS A 122 -12.59 6.13 -2.89
CA HIS A 122 -12.42 7.13 -3.95
C HIS A 122 -11.60 6.58 -5.13
N PRO A 123 -11.64 7.24 -6.31
CA PRO A 123 -10.85 6.83 -7.46
C PRO A 123 -9.36 6.62 -7.10
N PRO A 124 -8.73 5.53 -7.58
CA PRO A 124 -7.34 5.25 -7.26
C PRO A 124 -6.40 6.36 -7.72
N ILE A 125 -5.38 6.64 -6.90
CA ILE A 125 -4.32 7.59 -7.18
C ILE A 125 -3.06 6.81 -7.54
N ASP A 126 -2.46 7.11 -8.70
CA ASP A 126 -1.21 6.48 -9.10
C ASP A 126 -0.06 6.89 -8.16
N LEU A 127 0.68 5.89 -7.66
CA LEU A 127 1.85 6.12 -6.82
C LEU A 127 3.10 6.15 -7.69
N THR A 128 3.89 7.21 -7.57
CA THR A 128 5.18 7.33 -8.26
C THR A 128 6.32 7.07 -7.28
N PRO A 129 7.47 6.52 -7.72
CA PRO A 129 8.66 6.45 -6.86
C PRO A 129 9.11 7.86 -6.47
N ASN A 130 9.40 8.10 -5.18
CA ASN A 130 10.08 9.34 -4.80
C ASN A 130 11.59 9.19 -4.96
N THR A 131 12.17 9.87 -5.94
CA THR A 131 13.63 9.93 -6.14
C THR A 131 14.20 11.31 -5.84
N SER A 132 13.45 12.19 -5.16
CA SER A 132 13.85 13.57 -4.87
C SER A 132 13.90 13.83 -3.37
N GLU A 133 14.74 14.81 -2.98
CA GLU A 133 14.75 15.35 -1.61
C GLU A 133 13.55 16.28 -1.31
N GLY A 134 12.71 16.57 -2.32
CA GLY A 134 11.58 17.47 -2.20
C GLY A 134 10.25 16.78 -1.81
N PRO A 135 9.24 17.58 -1.43
CA PRO A 135 7.89 17.09 -1.16
C PRO A 135 7.24 16.57 -2.46
N ALA A 136 6.96 15.27 -2.53
CA ALA A 136 6.16 14.68 -3.59
C ALA A 136 4.67 14.75 -3.24
N LEU A 137 3.81 15.13 -4.20
CA LEU A 137 2.36 15.21 -3.98
C LEU A 137 1.77 13.84 -3.60
N VAL A 138 2.27 12.78 -4.23
CA VAL A 138 1.93 11.38 -3.97
C VAL A 138 3.16 10.57 -4.34
N ALA A 139 3.68 9.73 -3.45
CA ALA A 139 4.80 8.87 -3.78
C ALA A 139 4.94 7.61 -2.91
N VAL A 140 5.71 6.66 -3.41
CA VAL A 140 6.26 5.51 -2.65
C VAL A 140 7.71 5.80 -2.30
N VAL A 141 8.06 5.60 -1.03
CA VAL A 141 9.44 5.69 -0.52
C VAL A 141 9.85 4.32 0.03
N PRO A 142 10.95 3.71 -0.45
CA PRO A 142 11.52 2.53 0.18
C PRO A 142 11.86 2.82 1.65
N ALA A 143 11.67 1.84 2.54
CA ALA A 143 12.05 1.95 3.94
C ALA A 143 13.58 1.89 4.14
#